data_AF-A0ABD1ENI9-F1
#
_entry.id   AF-A0ABD1ENI9-F1
#
_cell.length_a   1.000
_cell.length_b   1.000
_cell.length_c   1.000
_cell.angle_alpha   90.00
_cell.angle_beta   90.00
_cell.angle_gamma   90.00
#
_symmetry.space_group_name_H-M   'P 1'
#
loop_
_entity.id
_entity.type
_entity.pdbx_description
1 polymer ?
#
loop_
_entity_poly.entity_id
_entity_poly.type
_entity_poly.pdbx_seq_one_letter_code
_entity_poly.pdbx_strand_id
1 'polypeptide(L)'
;MEGTLWKWTNYWNGWQTRWFVLENGVLSYYKSKDEVNQGCKGSIKVQACEINVSPIDHTRMDLVIPGEQHMYLRAATSQERQQWLVALGTAKACVHNKKGKENIKNPDALKAKKSELKLYCDLLMQQVHVIKSSVQSPDQPQISDMDSATRLLAATCDTFINTLDECMKLSTINTYEPPTTFDNEALMPSIATKKVLKRSNCGKT
;
A
#
# COMPACT_ATOMS: atom_id res chain seq x y z
N MET A 1 -6.74 -6.34 3.88
CA MET A 1 -7.14 -7.56 4.61
C MET A 1 -8.58 -7.87 4.23
N GLU A 2 -8.94 -9.13 4.01
CA GLU A 2 -10.31 -9.54 3.69
C GLU A 2 -10.67 -10.82 4.44
N GLY A 3 -11.95 -11.03 4.73
CA GLY A 3 -12.40 -12.21 5.46
C GLY A 3 -13.86 -12.14 5.93
N THR A 4 -14.39 -13.25 6.43
CA THR A 4 -15.76 -13.32 6.94
C THR A 4 -15.77 -12.97 8.42
N LEU A 5 -16.65 -12.04 8.81
CA LEU A 5 -16.96 -11.77 10.22
C LEU A 5 -18.46 -11.87 10.45
N TRP A 6 -18.83 -12.18 11.68
CA TRP A 6 -20.20 -12.06 12.14
C TRP A 6 -20.46 -10.62 12.54
N LYS A 7 -21.49 -10.01 11.97
CA LYS A 7 -21.96 -8.67 12.29
C LYS A 7 -23.30 -8.75 12.99
N TRP A 8 -23.46 -8.06 14.11
CA TRP A 8 -24.78 -7.87 14.69
C TRP A 8 -25.61 -6.95 13.80
N THR A 9 -26.85 -7.36 13.51
CA THR A 9 -27.75 -6.62 12.63
C THR A 9 -28.89 -5.97 13.41
N ASN A 10 -29.74 -6.75 14.06
CA ASN A 10 -30.81 -6.29 14.93
C ASN A 10 -31.27 -7.43 15.86
N TYR A 11 -32.22 -7.18 16.76
CA TYR A 11 -32.75 -8.20 17.66
C TYR A 11 -33.46 -9.38 16.95
N TRP A 12 -33.98 -9.16 15.74
CA TRP A 12 -34.70 -10.18 14.97
C TRP A 12 -33.77 -11.14 14.23
N ASN A 13 -32.73 -10.61 13.59
CA ASN A 13 -31.79 -11.34 12.74
C ASN A 13 -30.48 -11.69 13.45
N GLY A 14 -30.19 -11.02 14.57
CA GLY A 14 -29.02 -11.24 15.40
C GLY A 14 -27.69 -11.09 14.67
N TRP A 15 -26.79 -12.04 14.92
CA TRP A 15 -25.48 -12.15 14.28
C TRP A 15 -25.59 -12.78 12.90
N GLN A 16 -25.04 -12.11 11.89
CA GLN A 16 -25.07 -12.55 10.50
C GLN A 16 -23.66 -12.53 9.91
N THR A 17 -23.30 -13.57 9.15
CA THR A 17 -22.01 -13.59 8.44
C THR A 17 -22.01 -12.56 7.32
N ARG A 18 -20.93 -11.78 7.24
CA ARG A 18 -20.71 -10.79 6.20
C ARG A 18 -19.25 -10.83 5.77
N TRP A 19 -19.02 -10.57 4.49
CA TRP A 19 -17.66 -10.47 3.95
C TRP A 19 -17.15 -9.06 4.19
N PHE A 20 -16.00 -8.94 4.85
CA PHE A 20 -15.36 -7.67 5.17
C PHE A 20 -14.09 -7.51 4.35
N VAL A 21 -13.85 -6.28 3.91
CA VAL A 21 -12.64 -5.87 3.19
C VAL A 21 -12.14 -4.58 3.83
N LEU A 22 -10.91 -4.63 4.33
CA LEU A 22 -10.16 -3.49 4.83
C LEU A 22 -9.15 -3.06 3.78
N GLU A 23 -9.36 -1.88 3.22
CA GLU A 23 -8.54 -1.28 2.17
C GLU A 23 -8.45 0.24 2.38
N ASN A 24 -7.25 0.80 2.19
CA ASN A 24 -7.00 2.26 2.28
C ASN A 24 -7.54 2.94 3.56
N GLY A 25 -7.56 2.23 4.70
CA GLY A 25 -8.06 2.76 5.97
C GLY A 25 -9.59 2.79 6.08
N VAL A 26 -10.30 2.16 5.14
CA VAL A 26 -11.75 2.01 5.12
C VAL A 26 -12.08 0.52 5.24
N LEU A 27 -12.92 0.19 6.22
CA LEU A 27 -13.48 -1.14 6.40
C LEU A 27 -14.86 -1.19 5.76
N SER A 28 -14.99 -1.90 4.65
CA SER A 28 -16.24 -2.10 3.91
C SER A 28 -16.78 -3.51 4.11
N TYR A 29 -18.10 -3.68 4.05
CA TYR A 29 -18.72 -5.00 4.14
C TYR A 29 -19.75 -5.27 3.05
N TYR A 30 -19.87 -6.55 2.74
CA TYR A 30 -20.70 -7.12 1.68
C TYR A 30 -21.50 -8.29 2.23
N LYS A 31 -22.57 -8.66 1.51
CA LYS A 31 -23.42 -9.78 1.92
C LYS A 31 -22.68 -11.12 1.80
N SER A 32 -21.88 -11.29 0.75
CA SER A 32 -20.99 -12.44 0.52
C SER A 32 -19.77 -12.01 -0.29
N LYS A 33 -18.79 -12.90 -0.45
CA LYS A 33 -17.56 -12.64 -1.24
C LYS A 33 -17.87 -12.45 -2.74
N ASP A 34 -18.84 -13.19 -3.27
CA ASP A 34 -19.23 -13.13 -4.69
C ASP A 34 -20.06 -11.88 -5.03
N GLU A 35 -20.72 -11.30 -4.01
CA GLU A 35 -21.54 -10.09 -4.16
C GLU A 35 -20.74 -8.78 -3.99
N VAL A 36 -19.41 -8.81 -4.01
CA VAL A 36 -18.57 -7.59 -3.93
C VAL A 36 -18.87 -6.63 -5.11
N ASN A 37 -19.16 -7.18 -6.29
CA ASN A 37 -19.52 -6.40 -7.49
C ASN A 37 -20.93 -5.77 -7.42
N GLN A 38 -21.77 -6.17 -6.45
CA GLN A 38 -23.12 -5.61 -6.26
C GLN A 38 -23.13 -4.34 -5.40
N GLY A 39 -21.95 -3.85 -5.02
CA GLY A 39 -21.78 -2.66 -4.19
C GLY A 39 -21.74 -2.98 -2.69
N CYS A 40 -21.00 -2.15 -1.95
CA CYS A 40 -20.86 -2.30 -0.50
C CYS A 40 -22.18 -1.99 0.22
N LYS A 41 -22.46 -2.73 1.29
CA LYS A 41 -23.65 -2.50 2.14
C LYS A 41 -23.39 -1.44 3.20
N GLY A 42 -22.14 -1.14 3.46
CA GLY A 42 -21.70 -0.08 4.34
C GLY A 42 -20.18 -0.07 4.48
N SER A 43 -19.65 1.05 4.95
CA SER A 43 -18.22 1.25 5.15
C SER A 43 -17.96 2.15 6.36
N ILE A 44 -16.86 1.91 7.07
CA ILE A 44 -16.42 2.68 8.23
C ILE A 44 -14.99 3.14 7.98
N LYS A 45 -14.72 4.44 8.18
CA LYS A 45 -13.34 4.96 8.21
C LYS A 45 -12.68 4.53 9.51
N VAL A 46 -11.67 3.67 9.42
CA VAL A 46 -11.01 3.07 10.60
C VAL A 46 -10.31 4.14 11.45
N GLN A 47 -9.85 5.23 10.84
CA GLN A 47 -9.24 6.34 11.55
C GLN A 47 -10.19 7.00 12.57
N ALA A 48 -11.45 7.18 12.18
CA ALA A 48 -12.47 7.85 12.99
C ALA A 48 -13.12 6.90 14.00
N CYS A 49 -12.84 5.59 13.91
CA CYS A 49 -13.44 4.61 14.79
C CYS A 49 -12.53 4.26 15.98
N GLU A 50 -13.14 4.06 17.14
CA GLU A 50 -12.57 3.43 18.32
C GLU A 50 -12.78 1.91 18.22
N ILE A 51 -11.74 1.15 18.56
CA ILE A 51 -11.74 -0.31 18.50
C ILE A 51 -11.88 -0.82 19.93
N ASN A 52 -13.05 -1.36 20.27
CA ASN A 52 -13.37 -1.88 21.58
C ASN A 52 -13.18 -3.41 21.58
N VAL A 53 -12.24 -3.87 22.38
CA VAL A 53 -11.86 -5.28 22.48
C VAL A 53 -12.48 -5.87 23.74
N SER A 54 -13.33 -6.89 23.61
CA SER A 54 -13.89 -7.56 24.79
C SER A 54 -12.79 -8.30 25.58
N PRO A 55 -12.67 -8.09 26.90
CA PRO A 55 -11.72 -8.82 27.73
C PRO A 55 -12.17 -10.25 28.05
N ILE A 56 -13.47 -10.55 27.87
CA ILE A 56 -14.09 -11.83 28.24
C ILE A 56 -14.27 -12.70 26.99
N ASP A 57 -14.76 -12.12 25.89
CA ASP A 57 -14.96 -12.84 24.64
C ASP A 57 -13.79 -12.59 23.68
N HIS A 58 -12.89 -13.57 23.61
CA HIS A 58 -11.73 -13.55 22.72
C HIS A 58 -12.05 -13.66 21.23
N THR A 59 -13.32 -13.68 20.84
CA THR A 59 -13.76 -13.62 19.43
C THR A 59 -14.48 -12.31 19.10
N ARG A 60 -14.88 -11.52 20.10
CA ARG A 60 -15.68 -10.29 19.90
C ARG A 60 -14.82 -9.04 19.84
N MET A 61 -15.14 -8.15 18.91
CA MET A 61 -14.54 -6.82 18.78
C MET A 61 -15.61 -5.86 18.24
N ASP A 62 -15.68 -4.65 18.77
CA ASP A 62 -16.70 -3.67 18.41
C ASP A 62 -16.02 -2.41 17.85
N LEU A 63 -16.56 -1.85 16.77
CA LEU A 63 -16.07 -0.63 16.13
C LEU A 63 -17.07 0.49 16.35
N VAL A 64 -16.63 1.59 16.95
CA VAL A 64 -17.48 2.73 17.32
C VAL A 64 -16.94 4.00 16.71
N ILE A 65 -17.72 4.67 15.87
CA ILE A 65 -17.49 6.08 15.54
C ILE A 65 -18.39 6.90 16.46
N PRO A 66 -17.83 7.67 17.41
CA PRO A 66 -18.61 8.49 18.32
C PRO A 66 -19.61 9.39 17.58
N GLY A 67 -20.90 9.29 17.92
CA GLY A 67 -21.96 10.12 17.34
C GLY A 67 -22.45 9.72 15.95
N GLU A 68 -21.89 8.67 15.32
CA GLU A 68 -22.24 8.30 13.93
C GLU A 68 -22.67 6.83 13.81
N GLN A 69 -21.77 5.89 14.09
CA GLN A 69 -22.01 4.48 13.77
C GLN A 69 -21.39 3.54 14.79
N HIS A 70 -22.13 2.50 15.18
CA HIS A 70 -21.64 1.39 15.99
C HIS A 70 -21.79 0.08 15.21
N MET A 71 -20.71 -0.67 15.11
CA MET A 71 -20.68 -1.97 14.48
C MET A 71 -20.10 -3.02 15.43
N TYR A 72 -20.95 -3.94 15.87
CA TYR A 72 -20.54 -5.09 16.68
C TYR A 72 -20.08 -6.23 15.77
N LEU A 73 -18.88 -6.74 16.01
CA LEU A 73 -18.26 -7.78 15.19
C LEU A 73 -17.79 -8.96 16.05
N ARG A 74 -17.78 -10.13 15.43
CA ARG A 74 -17.22 -11.34 16.01
C ARG A 74 -16.51 -12.15 14.93
N ALA A 75 -15.28 -12.56 15.20
CA ALA A 75 -14.51 -13.45 14.33
C ALA A 75 -14.89 -14.91 14.59
N ALA A 76 -14.53 -15.82 13.68
CA ALA A 76 -14.77 -17.25 13.89
C ALA A 76 -13.84 -17.81 14.98
N THR A 77 -12.61 -17.29 15.09
CA THR A 77 -11.60 -17.73 16.05
C THR A 77 -10.89 -16.55 16.72
N SER A 78 -10.24 -16.81 17.86
CA SER A 78 -9.41 -15.80 18.54
C SER A 78 -8.21 -15.37 17.71
N GLN A 79 -7.63 -16.28 16.93
CA GLN A 79 -6.54 -15.99 16.00
C GLN A 79 -7.00 -15.05 14.89
N GLU A 80 -8.14 -15.33 14.26
CA GLU A 80 -8.70 -14.48 13.21
C GLU A 80 -9.06 -13.09 13.77
N ARG A 81 -9.66 -13.02 14.96
CA ARG A 81 -9.87 -11.74 15.65
C ARG A 81 -8.56 -10.98 15.80
N GLN A 82 -7.49 -11.64 16.25
CA GLN A 82 -6.20 -10.98 16.44
C GLN A 82 -5.65 -10.44 15.12
N GLN A 83 -5.76 -11.18 14.02
CA GLN A 83 -5.37 -10.71 12.69
C GLN A 83 -6.15 -9.45 12.29
N TRP A 84 -7.46 -9.43 12.53
CA TRP A 84 -8.29 -8.25 12.27
C TRP A 84 -7.91 -7.05 13.14
N LEU A 85 -7.68 -7.26 14.43
CA LEU A 85 -7.25 -6.20 15.34
C LEU A 85 -5.91 -5.59 14.91
N VAL A 86 -4.94 -6.43 14.51
CA VAL A 86 -3.65 -5.97 13.99
C VAL A 86 -3.86 -5.14 12.72
N ALA A 87 -4.62 -5.65 11.75
CA ALA A 87 -4.82 -4.93 10.48
C ALA A 87 -5.57 -3.60 10.68
N LEU A 88 -6.60 -3.57 11.52
CA LEU A 88 -7.33 -2.36 11.87
C LEU A 88 -6.45 -1.36 12.62
N GLY A 89 -5.64 -1.83 13.57
CA GLY A 89 -4.68 -1.01 14.31
C GLY A 89 -3.63 -0.39 13.39
N THR A 90 -3.04 -1.18 12.49
CA THR A 90 -2.11 -0.70 11.46
C THR A 90 -2.77 0.34 10.57
N ALA A 91 -3.97 0.06 10.04
CA ALA A 91 -4.70 1.00 9.20
C ALA A 91 -5.02 2.31 9.91
N LYS A 92 -5.35 2.27 11.21
CA LYS A 92 -5.56 3.45 12.06
C LYS A 92 -4.28 4.26 12.26
N ALA A 93 -3.14 3.60 12.46
CA ALA A 93 -1.85 4.26 12.68
C ALA A 93 -1.27 4.93 11.42
N CYS A 94 -1.52 4.36 10.24
CA CYS A 94 -0.98 4.85 8.96
C CYS A 94 -1.42 6.27 8.54
N VAL A 95 -2.34 6.91 9.26
CA VAL A 95 -2.93 8.20 8.84
C VAL A 95 -2.07 9.42 9.15
N HIS A 96 -1.05 9.29 9.99
CA HIS A 96 -0.09 10.39 10.21
C HIS A 96 0.84 10.63 9.01
N ASN A 97 0.79 9.78 7.96
CA ASN A 97 1.70 9.85 6.82
C ASN A 97 1.02 10.18 5.47
N LYS A 98 -0.28 10.48 5.43
CA LYS A 98 -1.01 10.64 4.16
C LYS A 98 -1.75 11.98 4.03
N LYS A 99 -0.98 13.07 3.91
CA LYS A 99 -1.36 14.17 3.00
C LYS A 99 -0.62 13.94 1.67
N GLY A 100 -1.28 13.29 0.71
CA GLY A 100 -0.86 13.33 -0.69
C GLY A 100 -0.87 12.00 -1.44
N LYS A 101 -1.90 11.85 -2.28
CA LYS A 101 -1.94 11.13 -3.57
C LYS A 101 -1.90 9.60 -3.57
N GLU A 102 -3.07 9.04 -3.86
CA GLU A 102 -3.21 7.85 -4.69
C GLU A 102 -2.76 8.19 -6.12
N ASN A 103 -1.56 7.74 -6.52
CA ASN A 103 -1.21 7.15 -7.82
C ASN A 103 0.32 6.92 -7.87
N ILE A 104 0.72 5.64 -7.90
CA ILE A 104 2.01 5.06 -8.32
C ILE A 104 3.21 6.03 -8.26
N LYS A 105 3.74 6.24 -7.06
CA LYS A 105 5.15 6.59 -6.85
C LYS A 105 5.57 5.81 -5.62
N ASN A 106 6.59 4.97 -5.71
CA ASN A 106 7.12 4.22 -4.57
C ASN A 106 8.46 4.81 -4.11
N PRO A 107 8.53 6.11 -3.72
CA PRO A 107 9.76 6.68 -3.19
C PRO A 107 10.10 6.07 -1.82
N ASP A 108 9.10 5.58 -1.09
CA ASP A 108 9.28 4.95 0.23
C ASP A 108 9.85 3.54 0.13
N ALA A 109 9.41 2.69 -0.82
CA ALA A 109 10.09 1.40 -1.00
C ALA A 109 11.46 1.54 -1.64
N LEU A 110 11.69 2.51 -2.53
CA LEU A 110 13.04 2.77 -3.04
C LEU A 110 13.97 3.24 -1.92
N LYS A 111 13.47 4.07 -1.00
CA LYS A 111 14.22 4.51 0.19
C LYS A 111 14.47 3.35 1.16
N ALA A 112 13.46 2.50 1.41
CA ALA A 112 13.60 1.31 2.24
C ALA A 112 14.60 0.31 1.65
N LYS A 113 14.50 0.02 0.35
CA LYS A 113 15.42 -0.87 -0.37
C LYS A 113 16.83 -0.31 -0.44
N LYS A 114 17.00 1.01 -0.55
CA LYS A 114 18.31 1.67 -0.43
C LYS A 114 18.91 1.50 0.99
N SER A 115 18.08 1.55 2.03
CA SER A 115 18.51 1.27 3.41
C SER A 115 18.85 -0.20 3.62
N GLU A 116 18.10 -1.14 3.06
CA GLU A 116 18.41 -2.58 3.05
C GLU A 116 19.76 -2.85 2.35
N LEU A 117 19.98 -2.24 1.18
CA LEU A 117 21.23 -2.36 0.43
C LEU A 117 22.43 -1.85 1.25
N LYS A 118 22.23 -0.77 2.01
CA LYS A 118 23.27 -0.24 2.90
C LYS A 118 23.58 -1.20 4.04
N LEU A 119 22.57 -1.80 4.66
CA LEU A 119 22.76 -2.82 5.69
C LEU A 119 23.49 -4.06 5.15
N TYR A 120 23.13 -4.54 3.96
CA TYR A 120 23.82 -5.67 3.32
C TYR A 120 25.27 -5.32 2.96
N CYS A 121 25.55 -4.10 2.52
CA CYS A 121 26.93 -3.64 2.29
C CYS A 121 27.75 -3.68 3.58
N ASP A 122 27.20 -3.18 4.69
CA ASP A 122 27.86 -3.19 6.00
C ASP A 122 28.10 -4.65 6.48
N LEU A 123 27.13 -5.56 6.27
CA LEU A 123 27.26 -6.98 6.59
C LEU A 123 28.30 -7.70 5.73
N LEU A 124 28.32 -7.44 4.42
CA LEU A 124 29.32 -7.98 3.49
C LEU A 124 30.73 -7.53 3.90
N MET A 125 30.90 -6.26 4.25
CA MET A 125 32.17 -5.73 4.74
C MET A 125 32.62 -6.41 6.03
N GLN A 126 31.69 -6.69 6.96
CA GLN A 126 31.98 -7.41 8.19
C GLN A 126 32.37 -8.87 7.92
N GLN A 127 31.64 -9.58 7.06
CA GLN A 127 31.94 -10.97 6.69
C GLN A 127 33.29 -11.08 5.96
N VAL A 128 33.59 -10.16 5.05
CA VAL A 128 34.90 -10.08 4.37
C VAL A 128 36.01 -9.78 5.37
N HIS A 129 35.78 -8.92 6.38
CA HIS A 129 36.76 -8.65 7.42
C HIS A 129 37.05 -9.88 8.28
N VAL A 130 36.02 -10.63 8.69
CA VAL A 130 36.16 -11.89 9.43
C VAL A 130 37.00 -12.87 8.62
N ILE A 131 36.62 -13.13 7.36
CA ILE A 131 37.38 -14.04 6.48
C ILE A 131 38.83 -13.56 6.31
N LYS A 132 39.06 -12.26 6.08
CA LYS A 132 40.41 -11.68 5.90
C LYS A 132 41.26 -11.78 7.17
N SER A 133 40.68 -11.58 8.35
CA SER A 133 41.37 -11.70 9.64
C SER A 133 41.73 -13.14 9.98
N SER A 134 40.86 -14.09 9.65
CA SER A 134 41.09 -15.53 9.83
C SER A 134 42.16 -16.09 8.88
N VAL A 135 42.40 -15.43 7.74
CA VAL A 135 43.46 -15.80 6.78
C VAL A 135 44.83 -15.22 7.17
N GLN A 136 44.91 -14.21 8.03
CA GLN A 136 46.17 -13.56 8.44
C GLN A 136 46.85 -14.21 9.66
N SER A 137 46.18 -15.10 10.40
CA SER A 137 46.80 -15.87 11.49
C SER A 137 47.58 -17.07 10.94
N PRO A 138 48.91 -17.18 11.15
CA PRO A 138 49.74 -18.25 10.57
C PRO A 138 49.55 -19.64 11.19
N ASP A 139 48.60 -19.85 12.09
CA ASP A 139 48.49 -21.10 12.84
C ASP A 139 47.17 -21.83 12.56
N GLN A 140 47.31 -22.86 11.72
CA GLN A 140 46.45 -24.03 11.55
C GLN A 140 45.05 -23.86 10.90
N PRO A 141 44.71 -24.65 9.85
CA PRO A 141 43.52 -24.41 9.05
C PRO A 141 42.27 -25.04 9.68
N GLN A 142 41.40 -24.23 10.28
CA GLN A 142 40.03 -24.63 10.62
C GLN A 142 39.17 -24.55 9.34
N ILE A 143 39.33 -25.53 8.44
CA ILE A 143 38.69 -25.60 7.11
C ILE A 143 37.14 -25.52 7.20
N SER A 144 36.56 -25.99 8.30
CA SER A 144 35.12 -25.99 8.57
C SER A 144 34.53 -24.57 8.73
N ASP A 145 35.21 -23.70 9.47
CA ASP A 145 34.67 -22.37 9.79
C ASP A 145 34.80 -21.40 8.60
N MET A 146 35.81 -21.62 7.75
CA MET A 146 36.02 -20.84 6.54
C MET A 146 35.02 -21.19 5.42
N ASP A 147 34.64 -22.46 5.25
CA ASP A 147 33.61 -22.85 4.28
C ASP A 147 32.24 -22.27 4.68
N SER A 148 31.90 -22.35 5.97
CA SER A 148 30.68 -21.74 6.51
C SER A 148 30.65 -20.21 6.30
N ALA A 149 31.75 -19.52 6.59
CA ALA A 149 31.86 -18.08 6.36
C ALA A 149 31.76 -17.71 4.87
N THR A 150 32.36 -18.52 3.99
CA THR A 150 32.31 -18.31 2.53
C THR A 150 30.90 -18.56 1.98
N ARG A 151 30.20 -19.58 2.47
CA ARG A 151 28.79 -19.84 2.11
C ARG A 151 27.85 -18.75 2.58
N LEU A 152 28.08 -18.22 3.79
CA LEU A 152 27.32 -17.09 4.33
C LEU A 152 27.57 -15.81 3.51
N LEU A 153 28.81 -15.58 3.09
CA LEU A 153 29.16 -14.48 2.20
C LEU A 153 28.45 -14.61 0.84
N ALA A 154 28.47 -15.80 0.23
CA ALA A 154 27.78 -16.06 -1.03
C ALA A 154 26.26 -15.78 -0.91
N ALA A 155 25.60 -16.28 0.14
CA ALA A 155 24.19 -16.03 0.38
C ALA A 155 23.87 -14.53 0.59
N THR A 156 24.77 -13.80 1.24
CA THR A 156 24.63 -12.35 1.46
C THR A 156 24.80 -11.59 0.14
N CYS A 157 25.74 -12.00 -0.72
CA CYS A 157 25.91 -11.45 -2.08
C CYS A 157 24.67 -11.69 -2.96
N ASP A 158 24.09 -12.90 -2.94
CA ASP A 158 22.88 -13.21 -3.71
C ASP A 158 21.70 -12.34 -3.27
N THR A 159 21.54 -12.17 -1.96
CA THR A 159 20.48 -11.32 -1.39
C THR A 159 20.70 -9.85 -1.75
N PHE A 160 21.94 -9.37 -1.72
CA PHE A 160 22.31 -8.01 -2.13
C PHE A 160 22.00 -7.77 -3.62
N ILE A 161 22.38 -8.70 -4.51
CA ILE A 161 22.14 -8.59 -5.96
C ILE A 161 20.63 -8.57 -6.25
N ASN A 162 19.85 -9.45 -5.63
CA ASN A 162 18.40 -9.47 -5.79
C ASN A 162 17.76 -8.16 -5.34
N THR A 163 18.20 -7.62 -4.20
CA THR A 163 17.69 -6.34 -3.67
C THR A 163 18.10 -5.15 -4.55
N LEU A 164 19.28 -5.19 -5.16
CA LEU A 164 19.76 -4.19 -6.10
C LEU A 164 18.97 -4.23 -7.42
N ASP A 165 18.68 -5.43 -7.93
CA ASP A 165 17.85 -5.63 -9.12
C ASP A 165 16.42 -5.11 -8.90
N GLU A 166 15.84 -5.36 -7.72
CA GLU A 166 14.57 -4.74 -7.30
C GLU A 166 14.65 -3.20 -7.28
N CYS A 167 15.74 -2.62 -6.77
CA CYS A 167 15.95 -1.16 -6.82
C CYS A 167 16.01 -0.62 -8.26
N MET A 168 16.71 -1.32 -9.16
CA MET A 168 16.87 -0.93 -10.56
C MET A 168 15.56 -1.05 -11.34
N LYS A 169 14.75 -2.08 -11.05
CA LYS A 169 13.38 -2.20 -11.59
C LYS A 169 12.47 -1.07 -11.10
N LEU A 170 12.57 -0.71 -9.81
CA LEU A 170 11.81 0.40 -9.24
C LEU A 170 12.24 1.77 -9.83
N SER A 171 13.51 1.94 -10.20
CA SER A 171 14.01 3.19 -10.80
C SER A 171 13.67 3.30 -12.30
N THR A 172 13.70 2.21 -13.06
CA THR A 172 13.39 2.17 -14.50
C THR A 172 11.92 2.37 -14.83
N ILE A 173 11.00 1.95 -13.94
CA ILE A 173 9.56 2.28 -14.05
C ILE A 173 9.33 3.80 -13.98
N ASN A 174 10.26 4.54 -13.38
CA ASN A 174 10.15 5.98 -13.14
C ASN A 174 10.68 6.85 -14.31
N THR A 175 11.23 6.26 -15.38
CA THR A 175 11.86 6.98 -16.51
C THR A 175 11.13 6.85 -17.85
N TYR A 176 10.03 6.10 -17.95
CA TYR A 176 9.17 6.10 -19.14
C TYR A 176 8.03 7.12 -18.99
N GLU A 177 8.35 8.39 -19.22
CA GLU A 177 7.38 9.36 -19.72
C GLU A 177 7.27 9.12 -21.24
N PRO A 178 6.09 8.78 -21.80
CA PRO A 178 5.95 8.77 -23.26
C PRO A 178 6.13 10.20 -23.77
N PRO A 179 6.89 10.42 -24.86
CA PRO A 179 7.01 11.75 -25.43
C PRO A 179 5.64 12.20 -25.92
N THR A 180 5.19 13.35 -25.41
CA THR A 180 4.09 14.11 -26.02
C THR A 180 4.58 14.53 -27.41
N THR A 181 4.12 13.83 -28.45
CA THR A 181 4.34 14.21 -29.84
C THR A 181 3.62 15.53 -30.11
N PHE A 182 4.39 16.61 -30.19
CA PHE A 182 4.08 17.74 -31.05
C PHE A 182 4.20 17.25 -32.49
N ASP A 183 3.11 17.30 -33.25
CA ASP A 183 3.18 17.44 -34.70
C ASP A 183 2.50 18.77 -35.08
N ASN A 184 3.32 19.63 -35.66
CA ASN A 184 2.96 20.92 -36.24
C ASN A 184 2.65 20.73 -37.74
N GLU A 185 1.64 21.49 -38.19
CA GLU A 185 1.63 22.28 -39.43
C GLU A 185 0.79 21.83 -40.65
N ALA A 186 -0.26 22.65 -40.86
CA ALA A 186 -0.76 23.24 -42.11
C ALA A 186 -1.45 22.40 -43.20
N LEU A 187 -2.74 22.71 -43.38
CA LEU A 187 -3.31 22.91 -44.72
C LEU A 187 -4.17 24.20 -44.76
N MET A 188 -3.59 25.20 -45.43
CA MET A 188 -4.01 26.48 -46.04
C MET A 188 -5.49 26.96 -46.10
N PRO A 189 -5.73 28.26 -46.39
CA PRO A 189 -6.89 29.04 -45.93
C PRO A 189 -8.02 29.13 -46.96
N SER A 190 -9.24 29.45 -46.49
CA SER A 190 -10.25 30.05 -47.36
C SER A 190 -11.12 31.10 -46.65
N ILE A 191 -11.45 32.09 -47.45
CA ILE A 191 -11.98 33.43 -47.20
C ILE A 191 -13.39 33.39 -46.60
N ALA A 192 -13.63 34.18 -45.55
CA ALA A 192 -14.96 34.64 -45.20
C ALA A 192 -14.95 36.15 -44.90
N THR A 193 -15.62 36.85 -45.81
CA THR A 193 -15.81 38.29 -45.96
C THR A 193 -16.36 39.01 -44.72
N LYS A 194 -15.77 40.18 -44.43
CA LYS A 194 -16.43 41.27 -43.70
C LYS A 194 -17.77 41.59 -44.37
N LYS A 195 -18.89 41.37 -43.67
CA LYS A 195 -20.15 42.08 -43.94
C LYS A 195 -20.38 43.10 -42.83
N VAL A 196 -20.01 44.33 -43.17
CA VAL A 196 -20.59 45.54 -42.60
C VAL A 196 -22.09 45.49 -42.89
N LEU A 197 -22.93 45.40 -41.85
CA LEU A 197 -24.35 45.71 -41.98
C LEU A 197 -24.60 47.07 -41.31
N LYS A 198 -24.65 48.10 -42.15
CA LYS A 198 -25.36 49.34 -41.86
C LYS A 198 -26.80 49.00 -41.51
N ARG A 199 -27.29 49.43 -40.35
CA ARG A 199 -28.70 49.78 -40.20
C ARG A 199 -28.79 51.28 -39.97
N SER A 200 -29.43 51.89 -40.95
CA SER A 200 -29.75 53.29 -41.13
C SER A 200 -30.66 53.84 -40.04
N ASN A 201 -30.39 55.10 -39.73
CA ASN A 201 -31.16 56.01 -38.92
C ASN A 201 -32.46 56.42 -39.64
N CYS A 202 -33.61 56.41 -38.96
CA CYS A 202 -34.84 57.17 -39.25
C CYS A 202 -35.79 56.89 -38.07
N GLY A 203 -36.33 57.83 -37.30
CA GLY A 203 -36.43 59.28 -37.35
C GLY A 203 -37.63 59.67 -36.46
N LYS A 204 -37.81 60.98 -36.25
CA LYS A 204 -38.97 61.68 -35.65
C LYS A 204 -38.88 61.84 -34.11
N THR A 205 -38.40 63.00 -33.65
CA THR A 205 -39.14 64.26 -33.34
C THR A 205 -39.99 64.13 -32.10
#